data_AF-A0AAD2FF48-F1
#
_entry.id   AF-A0AAD2FF48-F1
#
_cell.length_a   1.000
_cell.length_b   1.000
_cell.length_c   1.000
_cell.angle_alpha   90.00
_cell.angle_beta   90.00
_cell.angle_gamma   90.00
#
_symmetry.space_group_name_H-M   'P 1'
#
loop_
_entity.id
_entity.type
_entity.pdbx_description
1 polymer ?
#
loop_
_entity_poly.entity_id
_entity_poly.type
_entity_poly.pdbx_seq_one_letter_code
_entity_poly.pdbx_strand_id
1 'polypeptide(L)'
;MTTEQLEHGVGRISLSDDAPTVDLNMFVVENKGLIIHNHSAMGRVLVADRDFDKDEIGSTILIEKPCLVCQQNDEMGFLEQFLEAPVESQVGILDMFHQPLDSPMGQSLIKPAKLLFMLGVLEDFLVIHQLLSIWKTNGMQWKDNQSALALFASKFSHSCNPNLGFSTSNGVIEFILLRPIAKGEIASFSYLTDLLETPTFERRQLLLDTKSFVCQCDRCMGPDYSRCMQCPTCPNEKIPCYYPYVDEKPFEPMFACSKCGLVDTAAMERTEKLIGEKLDAIDKDMQSITFHTRSSVTPKALHELVEECQSTLSPVHHMTMRAMRLLFSLSTTLAYDYMKKILLRKRNVSENMVYGMLQTSVYAGFELALAGECCAANSPGGYRGDTPNTFLLSHDANFDRALPVLHALENLLQLPLAWWPPHSIEIAKRYLPYIKVKYAATTKNQENSVDKMELNLNQLSKCISCQQCGTFWDGSKKAVEHDWNDKRTK
;
A
#
# COMPACT_ATOMS: atom_id res chain seq x y z
N MET A 1 -18.69 -8.77 41.34
CA MET A 1 -17.52 -7.91 41.04
C MET A 1 -18.08 -6.61 40.50
N THR A 2 -17.75 -5.49 41.16
CA THR A 2 -18.24 -4.16 40.80
C THR A 2 -17.47 -3.62 39.59
N THR A 3 -18.16 -2.80 38.79
CA THR A 3 -17.71 -2.22 37.52
C THR A 3 -16.42 -1.39 37.63
N GLU A 4 -16.03 -0.93 38.82
CA GLU A 4 -14.81 -0.15 39.06
C GLU A 4 -13.49 -0.97 39.06
N GLN A 5 -13.54 -2.31 39.15
CA GLN A 5 -12.32 -3.14 39.07
C GLN A 5 -11.88 -3.46 37.63
N LEU A 6 -12.67 -3.08 36.62
CA LEU A 6 -12.38 -3.33 35.20
C LEU A 6 -11.56 -2.21 34.53
N GLU A 7 -11.46 -1.02 35.13
CA GLU A 7 -10.82 0.14 34.50
C GLU A 7 -9.33 0.31 34.82
N HIS A 8 -8.78 -0.41 35.79
CA HIS A 8 -7.35 -0.28 36.21
C HIS A 8 -6.44 -1.43 35.77
N GLY A 9 -6.94 -2.36 34.95
CA GLY A 9 -6.21 -3.56 34.50
C GLY A 9 -5.99 -3.69 33.00
N VAL A 10 -6.56 -2.84 32.13
CA VAL A 10 -6.62 -3.14 30.69
C VAL A 10 -5.26 -3.05 29.98
N GLY A 11 -4.32 -2.26 30.53
CA GLY A 11 -2.93 -2.16 30.05
C GLY A 11 -1.94 -3.09 30.75
N ARG A 12 -2.40 -3.91 31.70
CA ARG A 12 -1.56 -4.83 32.47
C ARG A 12 -2.05 -6.26 32.31
N ILE A 13 -1.13 -7.19 32.12
CA ILE A 13 -1.47 -8.60 31.92
C ILE A 13 -0.74 -9.48 32.93
N SER A 14 -1.32 -10.62 33.26
CA SER A 14 -0.62 -11.72 33.95
C SER A 14 -1.11 -13.04 33.37
N LEU A 15 -0.19 -13.95 33.03
CA LEU A 15 -0.55 -15.27 32.48
C LEU A 15 -1.02 -16.26 33.55
N SER A 16 -0.64 -16.03 34.81
CA SER A 16 -1.04 -16.81 35.98
C SER A 16 -0.86 -15.97 37.26
N ASP A 17 -1.39 -16.44 38.39
CA ASP A 17 -1.21 -15.74 39.68
C ASP A 17 0.28 -15.62 40.09
N ASP A 18 1.11 -16.58 39.67
CA ASP A 18 2.55 -16.61 39.94
C ASP A 18 3.42 -15.91 38.87
N ALA A 19 2.81 -15.45 37.77
CA ALA A 19 3.54 -14.76 36.69
C ALA A 19 3.69 -13.26 37.01
N PRO A 20 4.76 -12.59 36.55
CA PRO A 20 4.88 -11.15 36.73
C PRO A 20 3.76 -10.44 35.97
N THR A 21 3.20 -9.40 36.61
CA THR A 21 2.28 -8.49 35.92
C THR A 21 3.08 -7.61 34.96
N VAL A 22 2.77 -7.69 33.66
CA VAL A 22 3.45 -6.94 32.60
C VAL A 22 2.64 -5.72 32.23
N ASP A 23 3.27 -4.55 32.23
CA ASP A 23 2.72 -3.33 31.65
C ASP A 23 2.97 -3.31 30.14
N LEU A 24 1.89 -3.38 29.36
CA LEU A 24 1.98 -3.38 27.89
C LEU A 24 2.55 -2.06 27.35
N ASN A 25 2.58 -0.99 28.16
CA ASN A 25 3.18 0.28 27.78
C ASN A 25 4.70 0.32 27.98
N MET A 26 5.35 -0.73 28.48
CA MET A 26 6.77 -0.67 28.86
C MET A 26 7.72 -0.29 27.71
N PHE A 27 7.33 -0.52 26.45
CA PHE A 27 8.09 -0.13 25.26
C PHE A 27 7.56 1.14 24.57
N VAL A 28 6.46 1.72 25.06
CA VAL A 28 5.87 2.94 24.52
C VAL A 28 6.75 4.12 24.90
N VAL A 29 7.22 4.85 23.89
CA VAL A 29 8.01 6.08 24.04
C VAL A 29 7.09 7.29 24.09
N GLU A 30 6.07 7.29 23.24
CA GLU A 30 5.09 8.37 23.15
C GLU A 30 3.71 7.80 22.85
N ASN A 31 2.70 8.27 23.56
CA ASN A 31 1.30 7.95 23.31
C ASN A 31 0.45 9.22 23.55
N LYS A 32 -0.12 9.77 22.47
CA LYS A 32 -0.87 11.03 22.50
C LYS A 32 -2.37 10.87 22.79
N GLY A 33 -2.82 9.72 23.30
CA GLY A 33 -4.21 9.52 23.72
C GLY A 33 -4.85 8.26 23.14
N LEU A 34 -4.12 7.15 23.09
CA LEU A 34 -4.64 5.82 22.77
C LEU A 34 -4.67 4.96 24.03
N ILE A 35 -5.76 4.23 24.23
CA ILE A 35 -5.92 3.30 25.34
C ILE A 35 -6.37 1.94 24.83
N ILE A 36 -6.04 0.88 25.58
CA ILE A 36 -6.51 -0.47 25.28
C ILE A 36 -7.95 -0.61 25.78
N HIS A 37 -8.82 -1.18 24.95
CA HIS A 37 -10.21 -1.46 25.23
C HIS A 37 -10.54 -2.92 24.87
N ASN A 38 -11.43 -3.56 25.64
CA ASN A 38 -11.90 -4.92 25.35
C ASN A 38 -13.12 -4.89 24.42
N HIS A 39 -12.95 -5.33 23.18
CA HIS A 39 -13.98 -5.46 22.18
C HIS A 39 -14.53 -6.89 22.12
N SER A 40 -15.85 -7.04 22.12
CA SER A 40 -16.53 -8.34 22.18
C SER A 40 -16.14 -9.32 21.05
N ALA A 41 -15.91 -8.79 19.85
CA ALA A 41 -15.56 -9.60 18.67
C ALA A 41 -14.07 -9.61 18.31
N MET A 42 -13.29 -8.63 18.80
CA MET A 42 -11.90 -8.41 18.34
C MET A 42 -10.88 -8.62 19.45
N GLY A 43 -11.31 -8.92 20.67
CA GLY A 43 -10.43 -8.97 21.84
C GLY A 43 -9.94 -7.58 22.20
N ARG A 44 -8.65 -7.42 22.47
CA ARG A 44 -8.07 -6.12 22.87
C ARG A 44 -7.79 -5.26 21.65
N VAL A 45 -8.37 -4.07 21.62
CA VAL A 45 -8.22 -3.08 20.56
C VAL A 45 -7.70 -1.77 21.14
N LEU A 46 -7.08 -0.93 20.31
CA LEU A 46 -6.78 0.46 20.67
C LEU A 46 -7.92 1.39 20.26
N VAL A 47 -8.33 2.25 21.19
CA VAL A 47 -9.31 3.32 20.95
C VAL A 47 -8.73 4.67 21.37
N ALA A 48 -9.24 5.74 20.77
CA ALA A 48 -8.87 7.09 21.17
C ALA A 48 -9.49 7.47 22.52
N ASP A 49 -8.70 8.02 23.45
CA ASP A 49 -9.19 8.57 24.72
C ASP A 49 -9.52 10.07 24.63
N ARG A 50 -9.24 10.68 23.49
CA ARG A 50 -9.63 12.05 23.16
C ARG A 50 -9.97 12.17 21.68
N ASP A 51 -10.55 13.29 21.30
CA ASP A 51 -10.67 13.63 19.89
C ASP A 51 -9.28 13.96 19.32
N PHE A 52 -9.01 13.46 18.13
CA PHE A 52 -7.88 13.83 17.28
C PHE A 52 -8.41 14.62 16.10
N ASP A 53 -8.06 15.89 16.00
CA ASP A 53 -8.67 16.84 15.07
C ASP A 53 -7.95 16.94 13.72
N LYS A 54 -8.53 17.70 12.78
CA LYS A 54 -8.00 17.86 11.41
C LYS A 54 -6.63 18.54 11.36
N ASP A 55 -6.33 19.43 12.31
CA ASP A 55 -5.06 20.14 12.42
C ASP A 55 -3.92 19.24 12.91
N GLU A 56 -4.23 18.07 13.48
CA GLU A 56 -3.26 17.06 13.89
C GLU A 56 -2.93 16.04 12.79
N ILE A 57 -3.60 16.08 11.63
CA ILE A 57 -3.35 15.14 10.53
C ILE A 57 -1.88 15.23 10.08
N GLY A 58 -1.25 14.08 9.91
CA GLY A 58 0.18 13.96 9.60
C GLY A 58 1.09 13.95 10.84
N SER A 59 0.56 14.17 12.04
CA SER A 59 1.34 14.04 13.27
C SER A 59 1.48 12.58 13.72
N THR A 60 2.62 12.24 14.32
CA THR A 60 2.81 10.95 15.00
C THR A 60 2.04 10.97 16.32
N ILE A 61 1.19 9.96 16.56
CA ILE A 61 0.39 9.85 17.78
C ILE A 61 0.81 8.70 18.69
N LEU A 62 1.57 7.74 18.18
CA LEU A 62 2.18 6.66 18.94
C LEU A 62 3.59 6.40 18.43
N ILE A 63 4.53 6.25 19.38
CA ILE A 63 5.89 5.75 19.13
C ILE A 63 6.14 4.61 20.13
N GLU A 64 6.51 3.44 19.62
CA GLU A 64 6.89 2.27 20.42
C GLU A 64 8.25 1.73 19.96
N LYS A 65 9.09 1.31 20.90
CA LYS A 65 10.28 0.52 20.58
C LYS A 65 9.88 -0.93 20.31
N PRO A 66 10.53 -1.62 19.37
CA PRO A 66 10.26 -3.05 19.19
C PRO A 66 10.64 -3.82 20.47
N CYS A 67 9.75 -4.71 20.91
CA CYS A 67 10.03 -5.67 21.97
C CYS A 67 11.08 -6.70 21.52
N LEU A 68 10.94 -7.18 20.27
CA LEU A 68 11.89 -8.06 19.59
C LEU A 68 11.98 -7.67 18.11
N VAL A 69 13.13 -7.93 17.48
CA VAL A 69 13.36 -7.75 16.05
C VAL A 69 14.00 -9.00 15.46
N CYS A 70 13.28 -9.69 14.59
CA CYS A 70 13.69 -11.00 14.08
C CYS A 70 13.76 -11.01 12.55
N GLN A 71 14.76 -11.71 12.00
CA GLN A 71 14.86 -11.95 10.57
C GLN A 71 13.65 -12.77 10.09
N GLN A 72 13.05 -12.36 8.98
CA GLN A 72 11.93 -13.11 8.42
C GLN A 72 12.40 -14.50 7.98
N ASN A 73 11.60 -15.52 8.29
CA ASN A 73 11.87 -16.94 8.00
C ASN A 73 13.10 -17.52 8.72
N ASP A 74 13.48 -16.91 9.85
CA ASP A 74 14.45 -17.43 10.80
C ASP A 74 13.75 -17.86 12.10
N GLU A 75 13.02 -18.98 12.05
CA GLU A 75 12.26 -19.49 13.20
C GLU A 75 13.16 -19.85 14.40
N MET A 76 14.40 -20.28 14.14
CA MET A 76 15.38 -20.58 15.19
C MET A 76 15.84 -19.30 15.88
N GLY A 77 16.30 -18.31 15.10
CA GLY A 77 16.74 -17.03 15.65
C GLY A 77 15.64 -16.27 16.39
N PHE A 78 14.37 -16.44 16.00
CA PHE A 78 13.24 -15.92 16.78
C PHE A 78 13.12 -16.60 18.15
N LEU A 79 13.16 -17.93 18.23
CA LEU A 79 13.06 -18.64 19.52
C LEU A 79 14.24 -18.34 20.44
N GLU A 80 15.46 -18.28 19.91
CA GLU A 80 16.65 -17.90 20.69
C GLU A 80 16.48 -16.51 21.31
N GLN A 81 16.06 -15.53 20.52
CA GLN A 81 15.79 -14.18 21.02
C GLN A 81 14.65 -14.13 22.04
N PHE A 82 13.60 -14.94 21.87
CA PHE A 82 12.52 -15.05 22.84
C PHE A 82 13.04 -15.58 24.19
N LEU A 83 13.85 -16.64 24.17
CA LEU A 83 14.41 -17.25 25.38
C LEU A 83 15.39 -16.33 26.11
N GLU A 84 16.14 -15.50 25.38
CA GLU A 84 17.05 -14.50 25.94
C GLU A 84 16.36 -13.21 26.40
N ALA A 85 15.10 -12.99 26.00
CA ALA A 85 14.35 -11.79 26.35
C ALA A 85 14.04 -11.74 27.85
N PRO A 86 13.88 -10.54 28.45
CA PRO A 86 13.38 -10.39 29.81
C PRO A 86 12.05 -11.13 30.01
N VAL A 87 11.81 -11.64 31.22
CA VAL A 87 10.60 -12.44 31.54
C VAL A 87 9.33 -11.66 31.22
N GLU A 88 9.31 -10.35 31.47
CA GLU A 88 8.18 -9.47 31.14
C GLU A 88 7.90 -9.44 29.63
N SER A 89 8.94 -9.43 28.80
CA SER A 89 8.80 -9.53 27.34
C SER A 89 8.27 -10.90 26.92
N GLN A 90 8.76 -11.99 27.53
CA GLN A 90 8.29 -13.34 27.23
C GLN A 90 6.80 -13.49 27.54
N VAL A 91 6.38 -13.02 28.72
CA VAL A 91 4.98 -13.00 29.17
C VAL A 91 4.12 -12.14 28.24
N GLY A 92 4.61 -10.94 27.88
CA GLY A 92 3.96 -10.05 26.92
C GLY A 92 3.75 -10.65 25.54
N ILE A 93 4.73 -11.42 25.04
CA ILE A 93 4.66 -12.10 23.75
C ILE A 93 3.68 -13.28 23.81
N LEU A 94 3.76 -14.13 24.83
CA LEU A 94 2.88 -15.29 24.99
C LEU A 94 1.40 -14.91 25.13
N ASP A 95 1.11 -13.72 25.62
CA ASP A 95 -0.24 -13.14 25.73
C ASP A 95 -0.77 -12.53 24.40
N MET A 96 0.08 -12.39 23.38
CA MET A 96 -0.38 -11.91 22.07
C MET A 96 -1.35 -12.89 21.42
N PHE A 97 -2.25 -12.35 20.60
CA PHE A 97 -3.15 -13.17 19.80
C PHE A 97 -2.36 -14.11 18.89
N HIS A 98 -2.79 -15.35 18.78
CA HIS A 98 -2.34 -16.26 17.75
C HIS A 98 -3.54 -16.93 17.11
N GLN A 99 -3.40 -17.29 15.85
CA GLN A 99 -4.46 -18.04 15.17
C GLN A 99 -4.61 -19.43 15.77
N PRO A 100 -5.80 -20.06 15.62
CA PRO A 100 -5.97 -21.48 15.89
C PRO A 100 -4.86 -22.28 15.20
N LEU A 101 -4.26 -23.23 15.91
CA LEU A 101 -3.08 -23.97 15.41
C LEU A 101 -3.43 -24.92 14.24
N ASP A 102 -4.71 -25.19 14.04
CA ASP A 102 -5.30 -25.93 12.92
C ASP A 102 -5.73 -25.03 11.75
N SER A 103 -5.60 -23.71 11.85
CA SER A 103 -5.77 -22.78 10.71
C SER A 103 -4.77 -23.10 9.58
N PRO A 104 -5.02 -22.66 8.33
CA PRO A 104 -4.06 -22.85 7.23
C PRO A 104 -2.63 -22.38 7.57
N MET A 105 -2.50 -21.21 8.21
CA MET A 105 -1.21 -20.71 8.68
C MET A 105 -0.64 -21.56 9.81
N GLY A 106 -1.45 -21.95 10.80
CA GLY A 106 -1.04 -22.85 11.88
C GLY A 106 -0.48 -24.16 11.33
N GLN A 107 -1.18 -24.79 10.38
CA GLN A 107 -0.73 -26.03 9.74
C GLN A 107 0.61 -25.86 9.00
N SER A 108 0.81 -24.71 8.34
CA SER A 108 2.08 -24.41 7.66
C SER A 108 3.30 -24.38 8.61
N LEU A 109 3.06 -24.11 9.90
CA LEU A 109 4.10 -24.00 10.94
C LEU A 109 4.40 -25.31 11.68
N ILE A 110 3.64 -26.39 11.43
CA ILE A 110 3.87 -27.68 12.09
C ILE A 110 5.26 -28.24 11.77
N LYS A 111 5.68 -28.17 10.50
CA LYS A 111 6.99 -28.69 10.07
C LYS A 111 8.16 -27.96 10.75
N PRO A 112 8.26 -26.61 10.70
CA PRO A 112 9.32 -25.91 11.41
C PRO A 112 9.25 -26.13 12.94
N ALA A 113 8.05 -26.14 13.54
CA ALA A 113 7.89 -26.42 14.97
C ALA A 113 8.43 -27.79 15.37
N LYS A 114 8.13 -28.85 14.59
CA LYS A 114 8.66 -30.21 14.84
C LYS A 114 10.17 -30.27 14.74
N LEU A 115 10.75 -29.55 13.78
CA LEU A 115 12.21 -29.49 13.62
C LEU A 115 12.87 -28.87 14.85
N LEU A 116 12.37 -27.72 15.31
CA LEU A 116 12.90 -27.01 16.48
C LEU A 116 12.73 -27.83 17.77
N PHE A 117 11.60 -28.54 17.90
CA PHE A 117 11.37 -29.48 18.99
C PHE A 117 12.38 -30.63 18.99
N MET A 118 12.64 -31.26 17.83
CA MET A 118 13.65 -32.33 17.72
C MET A 118 15.08 -31.85 17.99
N LEU A 119 15.37 -30.58 17.73
CA LEU A 119 16.66 -29.95 18.04
C LEU A 119 16.80 -29.59 19.53
N GLY A 120 15.75 -29.74 20.33
CA GLY A 120 15.77 -29.48 21.76
C GLY A 120 15.83 -27.99 22.12
N VAL A 121 15.36 -27.11 21.23
CA VAL A 121 15.30 -25.65 21.50
C VAL A 121 14.38 -25.35 22.68
N LEU A 122 13.23 -26.04 22.72
CA LEU A 122 12.25 -26.00 23.81
C LEU A 122 11.65 -27.41 23.99
N GLU A 123 11.33 -27.76 25.23
CA GLU A 123 10.81 -29.10 25.59
C GLU A 123 9.32 -29.29 25.25
N ASP A 124 8.59 -28.23 24.90
CA ASP A 124 7.16 -28.29 24.59
C ASP A 124 6.90 -27.90 23.12
N PHE A 125 6.51 -28.89 22.32
CA PHE A 125 6.12 -28.72 20.93
C PHE A 125 4.97 -27.73 20.76
N LEU A 126 3.98 -27.75 21.65
CA LEU A 126 2.79 -26.90 21.54
C LEU A 126 3.16 -25.44 21.77
N VAL A 127 4.03 -25.17 22.75
CA VAL A 127 4.55 -23.82 23.01
C VAL A 127 5.37 -23.30 21.83
N ILE A 128 6.23 -24.14 21.22
CA ILE A 128 6.95 -23.76 20.00
C ILE A 128 5.96 -23.39 18.90
N HIS A 129 4.97 -24.24 18.63
CA HIS A 129 3.99 -24.02 17.56
C HIS A 129 3.18 -22.73 17.80
N GLN A 130 2.78 -22.48 19.04
CA GLN A 130 2.12 -21.24 19.47
C GLN A 130 3.01 -20.02 19.24
N LEU A 131 4.27 -20.04 19.69
CA LEU A 131 5.20 -18.92 19.53
C LEU A 131 5.44 -18.57 18.06
N LEU A 132 5.61 -19.58 17.20
CA LEU A 132 5.71 -19.34 15.76
C LEU A 132 4.42 -18.71 15.19
N SER A 133 3.25 -19.15 15.65
CA SER A 133 1.96 -18.57 15.25
C SER A 133 1.81 -17.11 15.72
N ILE A 134 2.21 -16.81 16.96
CA ILE A 134 2.26 -15.45 17.52
C ILE A 134 3.13 -14.56 16.63
N TRP A 135 4.35 -15.02 16.31
CA TRP A 135 5.28 -14.23 15.53
C TRP A 135 4.76 -13.93 14.12
N LYS A 136 4.27 -14.93 13.39
CA LYS A 136 3.70 -14.72 12.05
C LYS A 136 2.43 -13.86 12.07
N THR A 137 1.66 -13.90 13.16
CA THR A 137 0.42 -13.11 13.28
C THR A 137 0.68 -11.66 13.64
N ASN A 138 1.63 -11.37 14.53
CA ASN A 138 1.82 -10.03 15.12
C ASN A 138 3.08 -9.32 14.60
N GLY A 139 3.96 -10.00 13.89
CA GLY A 139 5.16 -9.41 13.30
C GLY A 139 4.81 -8.26 12.36
N MET A 140 5.24 -7.06 12.71
CA MET A 140 5.15 -5.86 11.87
C MET A 140 6.38 -5.78 10.98
N GLN A 141 6.23 -5.27 9.75
CA GLN A 141 7.37 -5.07 8.86
C GLN A 141 8.43 -4.18 9.54
N TRP A 142 9.70 -4.61 9.51
CA TRP A 142 10.80 -3.87 10.12
C TRP A 142 12.05 -3.94 9.26
N LYS A 143 12.47 -2.80 8.69
CA LYS A 143 13.64 -2.73 7.79
C LYS A 143 13.62 -3.82 6.69
N ASP A 144 14.72 -4.03 5.98
CA ASP A 144 14.78 -5.04 4.93
C ASP A 144 14.79 -6.45 5.53
N ASN A 145 13.77 -7.25 5.17
CA ASN A 145 13.61 -8.66 5.52
C ASN A 145 13.57 -8.97 7.03
N GLN A 146 13.24 -8.01 7.90
CA GLN A 146 13.00 -8.27 9.31
C GLN A 146 11.54 -8.00 9.69
N SER A 147 11.19 -8.42 10.90
CA SER A 147 9.90 -8.19 11.53
C SER A 147 10.10 -7.79 12.98
N ALA A 148 9.25 -6.91 13.47
CA ALA A 148 9.27 -6.46 14.85
C ALA A 148 7.99 -6.90 15.58
N LEU A 149 8.14 -7.28 16.85
CA LEU A 149 7.02 -7.48 17.77
C LEU A 149 6.86 -6.26 18.67
N ALA A 150 5.60 -5.86 18.90
CA ALA A 150 5.23 -4.70 19.70
C ALA A 150 4.13 -5.11 20.69
N LEU A 151 4.31 -4.81 21.97
CA LEU A 151 3.36 -5.24 23.00
C LEU A 151 2.07 -4.42 22.95
N PHE A 152 2.21 -3.10 22.80
CA PHE A 152 1.10 -2.17 22.76
C PHE A 152 0.50 -2.08 21.35
N ALA A 153 1.32 -1.81 20.34
CA ALA A 153 0.86 -1.62 18.96
C ALA A 153 0.29 -2.89 18.31
N SER A 154 0.59 -4.09 18.81
CA SER A 154 -0.12 -5.32 18.36
C SER A 154 -1.63 -5.29 18.62
N LYS A 155 -2.12 -4.34 19.43
CA LYS A 155 -3.56 -4.15 19.71
C LYS A 155 -4.26 -3.21 18.72
N PHE A 156 -3.55 -2.61 17.77
CA PHE A 156 -4.23 -1.89 16.69
C PHE A 156 -5.05 -2.84 15.84
N SER A 157 -6.30 -2.46 15.56
CA SER A 157 -7.16 -3.22 14.66
C SER A 157 -6.85 -2.96 13.20
N HIS A 158 -7.20 -3.92 12.35
CA HIS A 158 -7.19 -3.72 10.91
C HIS A 158 -8.35 -2.85 10.44
N SER A 159 -8.11 -1.98 9.45
CA SER A 159 -9.17 -1.47 8.57
C SER A 159 -8.64 -1.30 7.14
N CYS A 160 -9.48 -1.64 6.15
CA CYS A 160 -9.22 -1.30 4.74
C CYS A 160 -9.49 0.20 4.42
N ASN A 161 -9.98 0.96 5.39
CA ASN A 161 -10.09 2.43 5.39
C ASN A 161 -9.54 2.97 6.73
N PRO A 162 -8.21 2.87 6.93
CA PRO A 162 -7.58 3.14 8.21
C PRO A 162 -7.65 4.62 8.60
N ASN A 163 -7.51 4.91 9.89
CA ASN A 163 -7.29 6.27 10.39
C ASN A 163 -5.82 6.56 10.73
N LEU A 164 -4.97 5.54 10.72
CA LEU A 164 -3.54 5.66 10.99
C LEU A 164 -2.69 5.06 9.86
N GLY A 165 -1.58 5.73 9.58
CA GLY A 165 -0.48 5.24 8.76
C GLY A 165 0.59 4.62 9.66
N PHE A 166 1.38 3.71 9.09
CA PHE A 166 2.45 3.00 9.80
C PHE A 166 3.81 3.37 9.18
N SER A 167 4.81 3.59 10.03
CA SER A 167 6.19 3.84 9.63
C SER A 167 7.19 3.19 10.58
N THR A 168 8.35 2.81 10.03
CA THR A 168 9.53 2.39 10.81
C THR A 168 10.78 3.16 10.42
N SER A 169 10.63 4.28 9.71
CA SER A 169 11.74 5.03 9.10
C SER A 169 12.75 5.54 10.13
N ASN A 170 12.29 5.89 11.33
CA ASN A 170 13.12 6.42 12.42
C ASN A 170 13.72 5.34 13.34
N GLY A 171 13.66 4.06 12.95
CA GLY A 171 14.16 2.97 13.79
C GLY A 171 13.33 2.72 15.05
N VAL A 172 12.06 3.14 15.02
CA VAL A 172 11.00 2.92 16.01
C VAL A 172 9.70 2.58 15.27
N ILE A 173 8.70 2.04 15.96
CA ILE A 173 7.37 1.76 15.41
C ILE A 173 6.52 3.02 15.60
N GLU A 174 6.07 3.63 14.51
CA GLU A 174 5.36 4.91 14.53
C GLU A 174 4.01 4.83 13.85
N PHE A 175 3.02 5.49 14.44
CA PHE A 175 1.68 5.63 13.87
C PHE A 175 1.33 7.10 13.65
N ILE A 176 0.96 7.41 12.41
CA ILE A 176 0.70 8.76 11.92
C ILE A 176 -0.80 8.96 11.70
N LEU A 177 -1.37 10.05 12.20
CA LEU A 177 -2.77 10.39 12.00
C LEU A 177 -3.07 10.68 10.52
N LEU A 178 -4.01 9.96 9.91
CA LEU A 178 -4.42 10.15 8.50
C LEU A 178 -5.76 10.86 8.35
N ARG A 179 -6.66 10.68 9.33
CA ARG A 179 -7.95 11.37 9.42
C ARG A 179 -8.32 11.56 10.89
N PRO A 180 -9.27 12.46 11.21
CA PRO A 180 -9.74 12.64 12.57
C PRO A 180 -10.25 11.33 13.17
N ILE A 181 -10.07 11.20 14.48
CA ILE A 181 -10.53 10.04 15.28
C ILE A 181 -11.29 10.61 16.47
N ALA A 182 -12.57 10.25 16.60
CA ALA A 182 -13.36 10.69 17.75
C ALA A 182 -12.97 9.93 19.02
N LYS A 183 -13.13 10.53 20.21
CA LYS A 183 -12.98 9.81 21.48
C LYS A 183 -13.87 8.55 21.48
N GLY A 184 -13.26 7.41 21.79
CA GLY A 184 -13.88 6.09 21.80
C GLY A 184 -13.87 5.38 20.44
N GLU A 185 -13.52 6.05 19.33
CA GLU A 185 -13.35 5.41 18.03
C GLU A 185 -12.12 4.49 18.04
N ILE A 186 -12.22 3.36 17.33
CA ILE A 186 -11.13 2.41 17.15
C ILE A 186 -10.03 3.04 16.31
N ALA A 187 -8.82 3.02 16.86
CA ALA A 187 -7.62 3.36 16.13
C ALA A 187 -7.19 2.15 15.28
N SER A 188 -7.00 2.37 13.98
CA SER A 188 -6.80 1.30 13.01
C SER A 188 -5.79 1.68 11.93
N PHE A 189 -5.01 0.69 11.50
CA PHE A 189 -4.12 0.77 10.34
C PHE A 189 -4.37 -0.42 9.42
N SER A 190 -3.81 -0.39 8.21
CA SER A 190 -3.90 -1.53 7.29
C SER A 190 -2.82 -2.57 7.60
N TYR A 191 -3.21 -3.84 7.66
CA TYR A 191 -2.27 -4.96 7.73
C TYR A 191 -1.81 -5.39 6.33
N LEU A 192 -2.41 -4.80 5.30
CA LEU A 192 -2.20 -5.14 3.91
C LEU A 192 -1.32 -4.10 3.24
N THR A 193 -0.41 -4.57 2.39
CA THR A 193 0.30 -3.74 1.40
C THR A 193 -0.57 -3.54 0.16
N ASP A 194 -0.30 -2.48 -0.61
CA ASP A 194 -1.03 -2.18 -1.86
C ASP A 194 -2.57 -2.11 -1.72
N LEU A 195 -3.04 -1.69 -0.54
CA LEU A 195 -4.45 -1.70 -0.12
C LEU A 195 -5.45 -1.12 -1.14
N LEU A 196 -5.04 -0.08 -1.87
CA LEU A 196 -5.87 0.63 -2.84
C LEU A 196 -5.91 -0.04 -4.22
N GLU A 197 -5.04 -1.03 -4.45
CA GLU A 197 -5.00 -1.87 -5.65
C GLU A 197 -5.56 -3.27 -5.43
N THR A 198 -5.75 -3.70 -4.20
CA THR A 198 -6.30 -5.02 -3.91
C THR A 198 -7.82 -4.97 -3.80
N PRO A 199 -8.59 -5.73 -4.60
CA PRO A 199 -10.04 -5.80 -4.51
C PRO A 199 -10.51 -6.51 -3.22
N THR A 200 -11.77 -6.30 -2.84
CA THR A 200 -12.33 -6.69 -1.54
C THR A 200 -12.24 -8.17 -1.27
N PHE A 201 -12.50 -9.02 -2.28
CA PHE A 201 -12.41 -10.48 -2.12
C PHE A 201 -10.98 -10.92 -1.80
N GLU A 202 -9.97 -10.37 -2.48
CA GLU A 202 -8.56 -10.66 -2.20
C GLU A 202 -8.13 -10.13 -0.84
N ARG A 203 -8.54 -8.92 -0.45
CA ARG A 203 -8.27 -8.38 0.89
C ARG A 203 -8.83 -9.30 1.98
N ARG A 204 -10.08 -9.74 1.82
CA ARG A 204 -10.75 -10.66 2.76
C ARG A 204 -10.06 -12.01 2.81
N GLN A 205 -9.70 -12.58 1.65
CA GLN A 205 -9.02 -13.87 1.57
C GLN A 205 -7.65 -13.80 2.25
N LEU A 206 -6.87 -12.77 1.96
CA LEU A 206 -5.55 -12.57 2.57
C LEU A 206 -5.64 -12.42 4.10
N LEU A 207 -6.61 -11.68 4.62
CA LEU A 207 -6.82 -11.54 6.07
C LEU A 207 -7.35 -12.83 6.71
N LEU A 208 -8.16 -13.60 6.00
CA LEU A 208 -8.59 -14.91 6.47
C LEU A 208 -7.39 -15.85 6.60
N ASP A 209 -6.55 -15.92 5.57
CA ASP A 209 -5.40 -16.81 5.53
C ASP A 209 -4.29 -16.39 6.50
N THR A 210 -4.06 -15.09 6.66
CA THR A 210 -2.91 -14.56 7.42
C THR A 210 -3.25 -13.99 8.79
N LYS A 211 -4.55 -13.82 9.10
CA LYS A 211 -5.02 -13.27 10.37
C LYS A 211 -6.27 -13.97 10.94
N SER A 212 -6.81 -15.00 10.27
CA SER A 212 -7.99 -15.77 10.70
C SER A 212 -9.27 -14.94 10.90
N PHE A 213 -9.49 -13.90 10.08
CA PHE A 213 -10.77 -13.18 10.09
C PHE A 213 -11.17 -12.64 8.70
N VAL A 214 -12.47 -12.42 8.51
CA VAL A 214 -13.01 -11.76 7.32
C VAL A 214 -13.31 -10.30 7.63
N CYS A 215 -12.68 -9.36 6.92
CA CYS A 215 -12.84 -7.94 7.17
C CYS A 215 -14.26 -7.43 6.84
N GLN A 216 -14.84 -6.68 7.79
CA GLN A 216 -16.17 -6.07 7.72
C GLN A 216 -16.12 -4.53 7.91
N CYS A 217 -14.98 -3.87 7.67
CA CYS A 217 -14.94 -2.42 7.72
C CYS A 217 -15.81 -1.79 6.61
N ASP A 218 -16.15 -0.51 6.74
CA ASP A 218 -17.05 0.20 5.82
C ASP A 218 -16.67 0.04 4.34
N ARG A 219 -15.38 0.01 4.02
CA ARG A 219 -14.91 -0.20 2.64
C ARG A 219 -15.16 -1.62 2.13
N CYS A 220 -15.04 -2.64 2.98
CA CYS A 220 -15.32 -4.02 2.59
C CYS A 220 -16.81 -4.33 2.58
N MET A 221 -17.62 -3.59 3.35
CA MET A 221 -19.08 -3.72 3.38
C MET A 221 -19.77 -2.89 2.29
N GLY A 222 -19.13 -1.82 1.83
CA GLY A 222 -19.60 -0.96 0.76
C GLY A 222 -19.29 -1.47 -0.66
N PRO A 223 -19.56 -0.64 -1.69
CA PRO A 223 -19.18 -0.93 -3.07
C PRO A 223 -17.66 -1.01 -3.23
N ASP A 224 -17.20 -2.01 -3.97
CA ASP A 224 -15.81 -2.17 -4.36
C ASP A 224 -15.50 -1.41 -5.64
N TYR A 225 -15.09 -0.15 -5.48
CA TYR A 225 -14.70 0.69 -6.60
C TYR A 225 -13.44 0.19 -7.31
N SER A 226 -12.56 -0.54 -6.63
CA SER A 226 -11.40 -1.18 -7.29
C SER A 226 -11.77 -2.35 -8.18
N ARG A 227 -13.06 -2.73 -8.21
CA ARG A 227 -13.62 -3.70 -9.15
C ARG A 227 -14.78 -3.09 -9.96
N CYS A 228 -14.67 -1.80 -10.28
CA CYS A 228 -15.67 -1.06 -11.04
C CYS A 228 -15.47 -1.21 -12.56
N MET A 229 -16.54 -1.48 -13.30
CA MET A 229 -16.48 -1.81 -14.73
C MET A 229 -17.48 -1.00 -15.57
N GLN A 230 -17.29 -0.98 -16.89
CA GLN A 230 -18.25 -0.35 -17.81
C GLN A 230 -19.51 -1.20 -17.93
N CYS A 231 -20.69 -0.60 -17.78
CA CYS A 231 -21.94 -1.30 -18.06
C CYS A 231 -22.02 -1.64 -19.57
N PRO A 232 -22.24 -2.91 -19.96
CA PRO A 232 -22.32 -3.30 -21.37
C PRO A 232 -23.50 -2.68 -22.12
N THR A 233 -24.54 -2.27 -21.41
CA THR A 233 -25.78 -1.70 -21.99
C THR A 233 -25.83 -0.18 -21.89
N CYS A 234 -25.13 0.42 -20.92
CA CYS A 234 -25.17 1.85 -20.64
C CYS A 234 -23.76 2.45 -20.78
N PRO A 235 -23.41 3.07 -21.93
CA PRO A 235 -22.03 3.51 -22.24
C PRO A 235 -21.40 4.51 -21.27
N ASN A 236 -22.20 5.21 -20.47
CA ASN A 236 -21.72 6.21 -19.51
C ASN A 236 -21.84 5.76 -18.04
N GLU A 237 -22.20 4.49 -17.80
CA GLU A 237 -22.37 3.97 -16.44
C GLU A 237 -21.21 3.07 -16.04
N LYS A 238 -20.51 3.48 -14.97
CA LYS A 238 -19.54 2.65 -14.29
C LYS A 238 -20.23 1.94 -13.11
N ILE A 239 -20.06 0.63 -13.02
CA ILE A 239 -20.73 -0.24 -12.05
C ILE A 239 -19.72 -0.89 -11.09
N PRO A 240 -19.75 -0.55 -9.79
CA PRO A 240 -18.90 -1.21 -8.80
C PRO A 240 -19.40 -2.63 -8.50
N CYS A 241 -18.49 -3.48 -8.03
CA CYS A 241 -18.82 -4.80 -7.49
C CYS A 241 -19.28 -4.68 -6.04
N TYR A 242 -20.12 -5.61 -5.59
CA TYR A 242 -20.54 -5.76 -4.19
C TYR A 242 -20.26 -7.18 -3.72
N TYR A 243 -20.06 -7.34 -2.41
CA TYR A 243 -19.88 -8.64 -1.75
C TYR A 243 -20.82 -8.73 -0.55
N PRO A 244 -22.08 -9.12 -0.76
CA PRO A 244 -23.06 -9.19 0.31
C PRO A 244 -22.54 -10.12 1.42
N TYR A 245 -22.51 -9.61 2.65
CA TYR A 245 -22.13 -10.40 3.81
C TYR A 245 -23.36 -11.16 4.33
N VAL A 246 -23.76 -12.20 3.60
CA VAL A 246 -24.92 -13.05 3.93
C VAL A 246 -24.44 -14.48 4.11
N ASP A 247 -24.85 -15.10 5.22
CA ASP A 247 -24.90 -16.55 5.46
C ASP A 247 -23.83 -17.37 4.71
N GLU A 248 -22.56 -17.28 5.15
CA GLU A 248 -21.44 -18.13 4.72
C GLU A 248 -20.83 -17.85 3.34
N LYS A 249 -21.22 -16.77 2.64
CA LYS A 249 -20.69 -16.45 1.30
C LYS A 249 -20.02 -15.08 1.13
N PRO A 250 -18.99 -14.73 1.93
CA PRO A 250 -18.39 -13.39 1.91
C PRO A 250 -17.59 -13.03 0.65
N PHE A 251 -17.53 -13.93 -0.33
CA PHE A 251 -16.72 -13.85 -1.53
C PHE A 251 -17.52 -13.84 -2.84
N GLU A 252 -18.85 -14.03 -2.81
CA GLU A 252 -19.65 -14.02 -4.05
C GLU A 252 -19.80 -12.58 -4.59
N PRO A 253 -19.34 -12.31 -5.82
CA PRO A 253 -19.45 -10.98 -6.42
C PRO A 253 -20.86 -10.72 -6.94
N MET A 254 -21.27 -9.47 -6.89
CA MET A 254 -22.52 -9.01 -7.48
C MET A 254 -22.32 -7.66 -8.16
N PHE A 255 -22.83 -7.54 -9.38
CA PHE A 255 -22.85 -6.28 -10.13
C PHE A 255 -24.29 -5.88 -10.43
N ALA A 256 -24.59 -4.60 -10.28
CA ALA A 256 -25.89 -4.05 -10.61
C ALA A 256 -25.75 -2.64 -11.19
N CYS A 257 -26.31 -2.42 -12.38
CA CYS A 257 -26.39 -1.09 -12.97
C CYS A 257 -27.63 -0.36 -12.45
N SER A 258 -27.43 0.84 -11.90
CA SER A 258 -28.51 1.70 -11.40
C SER A 258 -29.49 2.14 -12.49
N LYS A 259 -29.08 2.16 -13.76
CA LYS A 259 -29.91 2.58 -14.90
C LYS A 259 -30.69 1.44 -15.55
N CYS A 260 -30.03 0.36 -15.95
CA CYS A 260 -30.69 -0.73 -16.67
C CYS A 260 -31.09 -1.91 -15.78
N GLY A 261 -30.45 -2.10 -14.62
CA GLY A 261 -30.64 -3.28 -13.76
C GLY A 261 -30.20 -4.61 -14.39
N LEU A 262 -29.78 -4.62 -15.66
CA LEU A 262 -29.45 -5.80 -16.44
C LEU A 262 -27.94 -5.96 -16.54
N VAL A 263 -27.36 -6.76 -15.65
CA VAL A 263 -25.94 -7.07 -15.64
C VAL A 263 -25.73 -8.57 -15.44
N ASP A 264 -25.11 -9.23 -16.41
CA ASP A 264 -24.66 -10.62 -16.28
C ASP A 264 -23.32 -10.65 -15.54
N THR A 265 -23.35 -11.00 -14.25
CA THR A 265 -22.15 -11.11 -13.40
C THR A 265 -21.13 -12.08 -14.01
N ALA A 266 -21.58 -13.21 -14.57
CA ALA A 266 -20.68 -14.19 -15.17
C ALA A 266 -20.00 -13.64 -16.44
N ALA A 267 -20.66 -12.76 -17.20
CA ALA A 267 -20.03 -12.07 -18.34
C ALA A 267 -18.95 -11.07 -17.89
N MET A 268 -19.17 -10.39 -16.77
CA MET A 268 -18.20 -9.47 -16.20
C MET A 268 -16.97 -10.22 -15.70
N GLU A 269 -17.16 -11.32 -14.97
CA GLU A 269 -16.07 -12.17 -14.51
C GLU A 269 -15.28 -12.77 -15.69
N ARG A 270 -15.95 -13.15 -16.79
CA ARG A 270 -15.26 -13.59 -18.03
C ARG A 270 -14.38 -12.48 -18.63
N THR A 271 -14.86 -11.24 -18.61
CA THR A 271 -14.11 -10.07 -19.09
C THR A 271 -12.87 -9.83 -18.24
N GLU A 272 -13.04 -9.82 -16.92
CA GLU A 272 -11.92 -9.70 -15.97
C GLU A 272 -10.91 -10.83 -16.15
N LYS A 273 -11.38 -12.08 -16.27
CA LYS A 273 -10.50 -13.24 -16.47
C LYS A 273 -9.64 -13.09 -17.73
N LEU A 274 -10.23 -12.65 -18.85
CA LEU A 274 -9.49 -12.44 -20.10
C LEU A 274 -8.40 -11.38 -19.95
N ILE A 275 -8.71 -10.27 -19.27
CA ILE A 275 -7.74 -9.19 -19.02
C ILE A 275 -6.66 -9.66 -18.03
N GLY A 276 -7.05 -10.39 -16.98
CA GLY A 276 -6.14 -10.98 -16.00
C GLY A 276 -5.12 -11.91 -16.65
N GLU A 277 -5.57 -12.82 -17.53
CA GLU A 277 -4.69 -13.73 -18.28
C GLU A 277 -3.70 -12.98 -19.19
N LYS A 278 -4.13 -11.89 -19.85
CA LYS A 278 -3.23 -11.01 -20.61
C LYS A 278 -2.17 -10.39 -19.70
N LEU A 279 -2.56 -9.86 -18.54
CA LEU A 279 -1.64 -9.21 -17.59
C LEU A 279 -0.65 -10.20 -16.99
N ASP A 280 -1.09 -11.42 -16.65
CA ASP A 280 -0.24 -12.49 -16.13
C ASP A 280 0.82 -12.92 -17.15
N ALA A 281 0.45 -13.01 -18.44
CA ALA A 281 1.39 -13.31 -19.50
C ALA A 281 2.46 -12.22 -19.65
N ILE A 282 2.07 -10.93 -19.56
CA ILE A 282 2.97 -9.79 -19.63
C ILE A 282 3.90 -9.76 -18.42
N ASP A 283 3.38 -9.94 -17.21
CA ASP A 283 4.14 -9.94 -15.97
C ASP A 283 5.19 -11.06 -15.97
N LYS A 284 4.81 -12.27 -16.42
CA LYS A 284 5.73 -13.39 -16.59
C LYS A 284 6.82 -13.12 -17.64
N ASP A 285 6.48 -12.51 -18.78
CA ASP A 285 7.46 -12.08 -19.78
C ASP A 285 8.44 -11.05 -19.18
N MET A 286 7.93 -10.08 -18.41
CA MET A 286 8.73 -9.06 -17.75
C MET A 286 9.67 -9.62 -16.68
N GLN A 287 9.23 -10.59 -15.88
CA GLN A 287 10.07 -11.28 -14.89
C GLN A 287 11.17 -12.12 -15.55
N SER A 288 10.97 -12.57 -16.80
CA SER A 288 11.97 -13.30 -17.56
C SER A 288 13.03 -12.42 -18.22
N ILE A 289 12.87 -11.08 -18.18
CA ILE A 289 13.85 -10.14 -18.73
C ILE A 289 15.18 -10.30 -17.97
N THR A 290 16.15 -10.89 -18.65
CA THR A 290 17.56 -10.92 -18.22
C THR A 290 18.38 -9.91 -19.03
N PHE A 291 19.64 -9.70 -18.65
CA PHE A 291 20.56 -8.80 -19.37
C PHE A 291 20.68 -9.09 -20.89
N HIS A 292 20.29 -10.29 -21.33
CA HIS A 292 20.39 -10.74 -22.73
C HIS A 292 19.03 -10.98 -23.43
N THR A 293 17.90 -10.89 -22.73
CA THR A 293 16.56 -11.11 -23.29
C THR A 293 15.74 -9.84 -23.17
N ARG A 294 15.03 -9.50 -24.25
CA ARG A 294 14.11 -8.36 -24.25
C ARG A 294 12.72 -8.87 -23.99
N SER A 295 11.93 -8.09 -23.27
CA SER A 295 10.48 -8.29 -23.23
C SER A 295 9.96 -8.32 -24.66
N SER A 296 9.04 -9.24 -24.92
CA SER A 296 8.26 -9.25 -26.15
C SER A 296 7.25 -8.10 -26.19
N VAL A 297 7.00 -7.47 -25.04
CA VAL A 297 6.05 -6.38 -24.85
C VAL A 297 6.75 -5.02 -24.96
N THR A 298 6.10 -4.08 -25.66
CA THR A 298 6.59 -2.71 -25.80
C THR A 298 5.80 -1.76 -24.90
N PRO A 299 6.38 -0.62 -24.45
CA PRO A 299 5.62 0.41 -23.73
C PRO A 299 4.35 0.85 -24.46
N LYS A 300 4.40 0.94 -25.80
CA LYS A 300 3.24 1.29 -26.63
C LYS A 300 2.12 0.26 -26.51
N ALA A 301 2.43 -1.03 -26.68
CA ALA A 301 1.43 -2.10 -26.57
C ALA A 301 0.80 -2.14 -25.17
N LEU A 302 1.59 -1.86 -24.13
CA LEU A 302 1.10 -1.81 -22.76
C LEU A 302 0.27 -0.56 -22.47
N HIS A 303 0.57 0.57 -23.12
CA HIS A 303 -0.27 1.76 -23.09
C HIS A 303 -1.63 1.51 -23.76
N GLU A 304 -1.65 0.87 -24.93
CA GLU A 304 -2.89 0.45 -25.61
C GLU A 304 -3.73 -0.48 -24.71
N LEU A 305 -3.09 -1.38 -23.96
CA LEU A 305 -3.78 -2.23 -22.98
C LEU A 305 -4.35 -1.41 -21.80
N VAL A 306 -3.65 -0.37 -21.32
CA VAL A 306 -4.20 0.54 -20.30
C VAL A 306 -5.48 1.22 -20.81
N GLU A 307 -5.48 1.70 -22.06
CA GLU A 307 -6.67 2.31 -22.68
C GLU A 307 -7.83 1.31 -22.86
N GLU A 308 -7.53 0.07 -23.28
CA GLU A 308 -8.49 -1.04 -23.33
C GLU A 308 -9.11 -1.30 -21.94
N CYS A 309 -8.28 -1.38 -20.90
CA CYS A 309 -8.73 -1.57 -19.52
C CYS A 309 -9.58 -0.39 -19.02
N GLN A 310 -9.18 0.85 -19.28
CA GLN A 310 -9.93 2.04 -18.84
C GLN A 310 -11.34 2.12 -19.46
N SER A 311 -11.44 1.76 -20.74
CA SER A 311 -12.71 1.76 -21.48
C SER A 311 -13.62 0.61 -21.08
N THR A 312 -13.08 -0.60 -20.95
CA THR A 312 -13.84 -1.82 -20.65
C THR A 312 -14.16 -1.97 -19.16
N LEU A 313 -13.20 -1.64 -18.30
CA LEU A 313 -13.32 -1.70 -16.85
C LEU A 313 -13.63 -0.28 -16.34
N SER A 314 -12.79 0.25 -15.47
CA SER A 314 -12.76 1.66 -15.12
C SER A 314 -11.30 2.08 -14.94
N PRO A 315 -11.00 3.40 -14.93
CA PRO A 315 -9.66 3.90 -14.61
C PRO A 315 -9.13 3.47 -13.24
N VAL A 316 -10.03 3.13 -12.31
CA VAL A 316 -9.72 2.77 -10.93
C VAL A 316 -9.79 1.27 -10.68
N HIS A 317 -10.06 0.47 -11.70
CA HIS A 317 -10.11 -0.98 -11.56
C HIS A 317 -8.72 -1.53 -11.23
N HIS A 318 -8.63 -2.53 -10.35
CA HIS A 318 -7.38 -3.12 -9.90
C HIS A 318 -6.52 -3.65 -11.06
N MET A 319 -7.14 -4.27 -12.06
CA MET A 319 -6.45 -4.69 -13.30
C MET A 319 -5.95 -3.51 -14.14
N THR A 320 -6.70 -2.40 -14.20
CA THR A 320 -6.25 -1.17 -14.87
C THR A 320 -5.03 -0.58 -14.17
N MET A 321 -5.08 -0.49 -12.84
CA MET A 321 -3.95 -0.04 -12.02
C MET A 321 -2.74 -0.98 -12.14
N ARG A 322 -2.95 -2.30 -12.20
CA ARG A 322 -1.89 -3.28 -12.50
C ARG A 322 -1.26 -3.03 -13.87
N ALA A 323 -2.07 -2.76 -14.91
CA ALA A 323 -1.56 -2.40 -16.23
C ALA A 323 -0.72 -1.10 -16.20
N MET A 324 -1.17 -0.08 -15.48
CA MET A 324 -0.41 1.17 -15.28
C MET A 324 0.91 0.92 -14.54
N ARG A 325 0.91 0.06 -13.51
CA ARG A 325 2.12 -0.32 -12.76
C ARG A 325 3.12 -1.07 -13.65
N LEU A 326 2.65 -1.98 -14.49
CA LEU A 326 3.51 -2.66 -15.47
C LEU A 326 4.07 -1.65 -16.49
N LEU A 327 3.27 -0.69 -16.96
CA LEU A 327 3.70 0.36 -17.89
C LEU A 327 4.79 1.24 -17.27
N PHE A 328 4.58 1.65 -16.02
CA PHE A 328 5.56 2.38 -15.21
C PHE A 328 6.89 1.62 -15.14
N SER A 329 6.83 0.36 -14.70
CA SER A 329 8.02 -0.48 -14.50
C SER A 329 8.78 -0.71 -15.80
N LEU A 330 8.09 -1.15 -16.86
CA LEU A 330 8.72 -1.44 -18.16
C LEU A 330 9.38 -0.19 -18.75
N SER A 331 8.67 0.94 -18.74
CA SER A 331 9.17 2.20 -19.31
C SER A 331 10.39 2.71 -18.53
N THR A 332 10.36 2.60 -17.20
CA THR A 332 11.49 2.95 -16.33
C THR A 332 12.71 2.07 -16.62
N THR A 333 12.54 0.74 -16.61
CA THR A 333 13.63 -0.20 -16.84
C THR A 333 14.28 -0.01 -18.20
N LEU A 334 13.48 0.15 -19.27
CA LEU A 334 14.00 0.37 -20.61
C LEU A 334 14.73 1.71 -20.71
N ALA A 335 14.19 2.79 -20.15
CA ALA A 335 14.85 4.10 -20.16
C ALA A 335 16.25 4.04 -19.54
N TYR A 336 16.38 3.46 -18.33
CA TYR A 336 17.66 3.35 -17.65
C TYR A 336 18.65 2.41 -18.36
N ASP A 337 18.18 1.30 -18.95
CA ASP A 337 19.02 0.43 -19.80
C ASP A 337 19.57 1.19 -21.02
N TYR A 338 18.73 2.01 -21.67
CA TYR A 338 19.14 2.85 -22.79
C TYR A 338 20.10 3.97 -22.37
N MET A 339 19.85 4.67 -21.27
CA MET A 339 20.78 5.66 -20.70
C MET A 339 22.16 5.05 -20.46
N LYS A 340 22.21 3.86 -19.83
CA LYS A 340 23.46 3.14 -19.58
C LYS A 340 24.19 2.80 -20.88
N LYS A 341 23.46 2.41 -21.94
CA LYS A 341 24.06 2.10 -23.25
C LYS A 341 24.60 3.33 -23.97
N ILE A 342 23.94 4.48 -23.85
CA ILE A 342 24.41 5.78 -24.37
C ILE A 342 25.71 6.17 -23.66
N LEU A 343 25.73 6.11 -22.32
CA LEU A 343 26.93 6.42 -21.52
C LEU A 343 28.13 5.54 -21.88
N LEU A 344 27.89 4.25 -22.16
CA LEU A 344 28.93 3.31 -22.58
C LEU A 344 29.30 3.41 -24.06
N ARG A 345 28.74 4.36 -24.82
CA ARG A 345 28.91 4.52 -26.28
C ARG A 345 28.63 3.24 -27.08
N LYS A 346 27.77 2.35 -26.55
CA LYS A 346 27.48 1.04 -27.15
C LYS A 346 26.40 1.10 -28.23
N ARG A 347 25.65 2.20 -28.34
CA ARG A 347 24.62 2.42 -29.37
C ARG A 347 24.40 3.91 -29.66
N ASN A 348 24.00 4.20 -30.90
CA ASN A 348 23.41 5.47 -31.28
C ASN A 348 21.90 5.43 -30.98
N VAL A 349 21.52 5.80 -29.75
CA VAL A 349 20.10 5.95 -29.36
C VAL A 349 19.87 7.41 -29.07
N SER A 350 18.78 7.98 -29.61
CA SER A 350 18.42 9.38 -29.38
C SER A 350 18.02 9.59 -27.92
N GLU A 351 18.50 10.68 -27.31
CA GLU A 351 18.06 11.11 -25.98
C GLU A 351 16.53 11.31 -25.93
N ASN A 352 15.91 11.75 -27.02
CA ASN A 352 14.45 11.91 -27.10
C ASN A 352 13.70 10.58 -26.88
N MET A 353 14.29 9.45 -27.28
CA MET A 353 13.70 8.13 -27.05
C MET A 353 13.70 7.78 -25.55
N VAL A 354 14.79 8.10 -24.85
CA VAL A 354 14.90 7.92 -23.40
C VAL A 354 13.92 8.84 -22.68
N TYR A 355 13.86 10.12 -23.08
CA TYR A 355 12.93 11.09 -22.49
C TYR A 355 11.47 10.67 -22.70
N GLY A 356 11.10 10.14 -23.87
CA GLY A 356 9.75 9.62 -24.11
C GLY A 356 9.38 8.44 -23.19
N MET A 357 10.32 7.53 -22.93
CA MET A 357 10.10 6.42 -22.00
C MET A 357 9.97 6.89 -20.54
N LEU A 358 10.85 7.79 -20.10
CA LEU A 358 10.75 8.38 -18.76
C LEU A 358 9.45 9.17 -18.60
N GLN A 359 9.05 9.97 -19.58
CA GLN A 359 7.78 10.70 -19.57
C GLN A 359 6.59 9.75 -19.47
N THR A 360 6.58 8.66 -20.24
CA THR A 360 5.54 7.61 -20.17
C THR A 360 5.48 6.99 -18.78
N SER A 361 6.64 6.69 -18.18
CA SER A 361 6.73 6.19 -16.81
C SER A 361 6.11 7.18 -15.82
N VAL A 362 6.48 8.46 -15.88
CA VAL A 362 5.93 9.49 -14.98
C VAL A 362 4.40 9.58 -15.10
N TYR A 363 3.87 9.62 -16.32
CA TYR A 363 2.42 9.63 -16.56
C TYR A 363 1.74 8.43 -15.92
N ALA A 364 2.25 7.22 -16.14
CA ALA A 364 1.66 6.00 -15.60
C ALA A 364 1.71 5.98 -14.06
N GLY A 365 2.80 6.45 -13.46
CA GLY A 365 2.94 6.54 -11.99
C GLY A 365 1.99 7.54 -11.36
N PHE A 366 1.77 8.70 -12.00
CA PHE A 366 0.81 9.70 -11.53
C PHE A 366 -0.64 9.24 -11.70
N GLU A 367 -1.00 8.67 -12.84
CA GLU A 367 -2.34 8.10 -13.06
C GLU A 367 -2.65 6.99 -12.04
N LEU A 368 -1.66 6.13 -11.74
CA LEU A 368 -1.80 5.10 -10.71
C LEU A 368 -2.06 5.70 -9.32
N ALA A 369 -1.36 6.77 -8.96
CA ALA A 369 -1.57 7.46 -7.68
C ALA A 369 -2.99 8.05 -7.59
N LEU A 370 -3.42 8.76 -8.63
CA LEU A 370 -4.75 9.38 -8.71
C LEU A 370 -5.87 8.33 -8.72
N ALA A 371 -5.69 7.20 -9.41
CA ALA A 371 -6.63 6.09 -9.37
C ALA A 371 -6.77 5.51 -7.95
N GLY A 372 -5.67 5.43 -7.22
CA GLY A 372 -5.67 5.08 -5.80
C GLY A 372 -6.42 6.08 -4.92
N GLU A 373 -6.24 7.39 -5.14
CA GLU A 373 -6.99 8.43 -4.44
C GLU A 373 -8.50 8.30 -4.69
N CYS A 374 -8.91 7.99 -5.93
CA CYS A 374 -10.32 7.72 -6.27
C CYS A 374 -10.85 6.49 -5.52
N CYS A 375 -10.08 5.40 -5.44
CA CYS A 375 -10.47 4.22 -4.66
C CYS A 375 -10.63 4.54 -3.18
N ALA A 376 -9.73 5.34 -2.60
CA ALA A 376 -9.81 5.78 -1.21
C ALA A 376 -11.05 6.65 -0.96
N ALA A 377 -11.42 7.48 -1.94
CA ALA A 377 -12.59 8.35 -1.90
C ALA A 377 -13.91 7.68 -2.34
N ASN A 378 -13.92 6.35 -2.57
CA ASN A 378 -15.09 5.62 -3.06
C ASN A 378 -15.66 6.20 -4.37
N SER A 379 -14.77 6.52 -5.32
CA SER A 379 -15.11 7.08 -6.63
C SER A 379 -14.74 6.11 -7.77
N PRO A 380 -15.59 5.98 -8.81
CA PRO A 380 -15.30 5.16 -10.00
C PRO A 380 -14.23 5.79 -10.93
N GLY A 381 -13.69 6.96 -10.57
CA GLY A 381 -12.76 7.73 -11.40
C GLY A 381 -13.42 8.34 -12.63
N GLY A 382 -12.62 8.61 -13.67
CA GLY A 382 -13.12 9.16 -14.94
C GLY A 382 -13.06 10.69 -15.07
N TYR A 383 -12.22 11.35 -14.27
CA TYR A 383 -12.07 12.81 -14.22
C TYR A 383 -11.35 13.45 -15.43
N ARG A 384 -11.20 12.73 -16.55
CA ARG A 384 -10.70 13.28 -17.82
C ARG A 384 -11.84 14.04 -18.52
N GLY A 385 -12.11 15.25 -18.06
CA GLY A 385 -12.91 16.23 -18.80
C GLY A 385 -12.01 17.28 -19.43
N ASP A 386 -12.26 17.63 -20.69
CA ASP A 386 -11.56 18.68 -21.48
C ASP A 386 -11.76 20.12 -20.93
N THR A 387 -12.35 20.27 -19.75
CA THR A 387 -12.52 21.56 -19.08
C THR A 387 -11.33 21.84 -18.16
N PRO A 388 -10.61 22.97 -18.31
CA PRO A 388 -9.37 23.29 -17.57
C PRO A 388 -9.49 23.39 -16.04
N ASN A 389 -10.71 23.35 -15.50
CA ASN A 389 -10.99 23.40 -14.07
C ASN A 389 -12.08 22.38 -13.78
N THR A 390 -11.79 21.32 -13.01
CA THR A 390 -12.55 20.91 -11.79
C THR A 390 -12.41 19.44 -11.33
N PHE A 391 -11.60 18.56 -11.93
CA PHE A 391 -11.65 17.15 -11.49
C PHE A 391 -10.33 16.38 -11.31
N LEU A 392 -9.22 16.76 -11.97
CA LEU A 392 -7.92 16.21 -11.59
C LEU A 392 -7.54 16.77 -10.22
N LEU A 393 -7.07 15.92 -9.29
CA LEU A 393 -6.77 16.29 -7.89
C LEU A 393 -8.02 16.57 -7.02
N SER A 394 -9.19 16.02 -7.37
CA SER A 394 -10.45 16.20 -6.62
C SER A 394 -10.50 15.53 -5.24
N HIS A 395 -9.53 14.69 -4.93
CA HIS A 395 -9.47 13.90 -3.71
C HIS A 395 -8.21 14.26 -2.92
N ASP A 396 -8.16 13.89 -1.65
CA ASP A 396 -6.97 14.10 -0.85
C ASP A 396 -5.85 13.14 -1.27
N ALA A 397 -4.61 13.62 -1.22
CA ALA A 397 -3.46 12.76 -1.46
C ALA A 397 -3.37 11.69 -0.37
N ASN A 398 -3.03 10.46 -0.78
CA ASN A 398 -3.11 9.31 0.10
C ASN A 398 -1.73 8.86 0.59
N PHE A 399 -1.60 8.61 1.89
CA PHE A 399 -0.33 8.20 2.53
C PHE A 399 0.32 6.96 1.89
N ASP A 400 -0.48 5.99 1.42
CA ASP A 400 0.02 4.77 0.79
C ASP A 400 0.57 5.00 -0.62
N ARG A 401 0.20 6.13 -1.25
CA ARG A 401 0.66 6.52 -2.59
C ARG A 401 1.97 7.30 -2.57
N ALA A 402 2.52 7.63 -1.40
CA ALA A 402 3.78 8.37 -1.27
C ALA A 402 4.96 7.71 -2.00
N LEU A 403 5.15 6.39 -1.90
CA LEU A 403 6.28 5.71 -2.54
C LEU A 403 6.15 5.58 -4.07
N PRO A 404 5.01 5.12 -4.62
CA PRO A 404 4.81 5.16 -6.06
C PRO A 404 5.02 6.56 -6.65
N VAL A 405 4.55 7.60 -5.95
CA VAL A 405 4.74 8.98 -6.38
C VAL A 405 6.22 9.39 -6.28
N LEU A 406 6.93 9.04 -5.21
CA LEU A 406 8.38 9.28 -5.10
C LEU A 406 9.14 8.68 -6.30
N HIS A 407 8.88 7.43 -6.68
CA HIS A 407 9.57 6.82 -7.82
C HIS A 407 9.23 7.52 -9.15
N ALA A 408 7.98 7.93 -9.36
CA ALA A 408 7.60 8.72 -10.53
C ALA A 408 8.32 10.08 -10.56
N LEU A 409 8.44 10.70 -9.39
CA LEU A 409 9.13 11.95 -9.17
C LEU A 409 10.65 11.85 -9.42
N GLU A 410 11.29 10.74 -9.05
CA GLU A 410 12.70 10.48 -9.39
C GLU A 410 12.93 10.38 -10.90
N ASN A 411 12.00 9.74 -11.63
CA ASN A 411 12.02 9.69 -13.10
C ASN A 411 11.78 11.08 -13.73
N LEU A 412 10.86 11.86 -13.16
CA LEU A 412 10.58 13.24 -13.60
C LEU A 412 11.84 14.13 -13.50
N LEU A 413 12.65 13.96 -12.45
CA LEU A 413 13.89 14.72 -12.27
C LEU A 413 14.98 14.38 -13.29
N GLN A 414 14.84 13.29 -14.05
CA GLN A 414 15.72 12.96 -15.17
C GLN A 414 15.29 13.65 -16.48
N LEU A 415 14.10 14.25 -16.52
CA LEU A 415 13.56 14.89 -17.72
C LEU A 415 13.91 16.39 -17.76
N PRO A 416 14.23 16.93 -18.96
CA PRO A 416 14.20 18.36 -19.18
C PRO A 416 12.80 18.91 -18.91
N LEU A 417 12.70 20.15 -18.42
CA LEU A 417 11.42 20.78 -18.05
C LEU A 417 10.38 20.77 -19.19
N ALA A 418 10.82 20.87 -20.44
CA ALA A 418 9.95 20.83 -21.62
C ALA A 418 9.23 19.47 -21.81
N TRP A 419 9.69 18.40 -21.15
CA TRP A 419 9.13 17.06 -21.20
C TRP A 419 8.30 16.72 -19.96
N TRP A 420 8.15 17.64 -19.00
CA TRP A 420 7.36 17.37 -17.80
C TRP A 420 5.88 17.20 -18.15
N PRO A 421 5.22 16.12 -17.70
CA PRO A 421 3.77 15.98 -17.82
C PRO A 421 3.01 17.15 -17.17
N PRO A 422 1.80 17.48 -17.66
CA PRO A 422 0.88 18.39 -16.97
C PRO A 422 0.67 17.99 -15.51
N HIS A 423 0.44 18.98 -14.65
CA HIS A 423 0.15 18.81 -13.22
C HIS A 423 1.26 18.16 -12.37
N SER A 424 2.46 17.93 -12.94
CA SER A 424 3.59 17.34 -12.21
C SER A 424 3.95 18.12 -10.94
N ILE A 425 3.88 19.45 -11.00
CA ILE A 425 4.24 20.34 -9.88
C ILE A 425 3.20 20.22 -8.76
N GLU A 426 1.92 20.20 -9.11
CA GLU A 426 0.79 20.10 -8.18
C GLU A 426 0.79 18.74 -7.48
N ILE A 427 1.01 17.65 -8.22
CA ILE A 427 1.14 16.30 -7.65
C ILE A 427 2.34 16.24 -6.70
N ALA A 428 3.50 16.75 -7.12
CA ALA A 428 4.70 16.75 -6.28
C ALA A 428 4.47 17.51 -4.97
N LYS A 429 3.84 18.69 -5.02
CA LYS A 429 3.51 19.49 -3.82
C LYS A 429 2.57 18.78 -2.87
N ARG A 430 1.55 18.07 -3.39
CA ARG A 430 0.59 17.31 -2.57
C ARG A 430 1.24 16.14 -1.84
N TYR A 431 2.19 15.47 -2.48
CA TYR A 431 2.83 14.26 -1.94
C TYR A 431 4.09 14.50 -1.13
N LEU A 432 4.78 15.63 -1.31
CA LEU A 432 6.03 15.93 -0.62
C LEU A 432 5.92 15.81 0.91
N PRO A 433 4.86 16.30 1.60
CA PRO A 433 4.72 16.11 3.04
C PRO A 433 4.69 14.64 3.46
N TYR A 434 3.90 13.82 2.75
CA TYR A 434 3.79 12.38 3.02
C TYR A 434 5.11 11.64 2.74
N ILE A 435 5.79 12.00 1.66
CA ILE A 435 7.10 11.43 1.32
C ILE A 435 8.13 11.76 2.41
N LYS A 436 8.16 13.00 2.91
CA LYS A 436 9.06 13.41 4.00
C LYS A 436 8.81 12.59 5.27
N VAL A 437 7.55 12.48 5.69
CA VAL A 437 7.18 11.71 6.89
C VAL A 437 7.58 10.24 6.74
N LYS A 438 7.34 9.63 5.57
CA LYS A 438 7.55 8.19 5.36
C LYS A 438 8.98 7.80 5.01
N TYR A 439 9.76 8.68 4.36
CA TYR A 439 11.03 8.32 3.71
C TYR A 439 12.20 9.29 3.94
N ALA A 440 12.04 10.39 4.68
CA ALA A 440 13.18 11.32 4.91
C ALA A 440 14.36 10.67 5.66
N ALA A 441 14.12 9.59 6.43
CA ALA A 441 15.15 8.94 7.24
C ALA A 441 15.69 7.60 6.68
N THR A 442 15.13 7.06 5.58
CA THR A 442 15.39 5.67 5.18
C THR A 442 16.74 5.46 4.49
N THR A 443 17.25 6.43 3.71
CA THR A 443 18.62 6.42 3.17
C THR A 443 19.10 7.83 2.82
N LYS A 444 20.42 8.10 2.92
CA LYS A 444 21.03 9.36 2.44
C LYS A 444 20.73 9.67 0.97
N ASN A 445 20.50 8.64 0.14
CA ASN A 445 20.19 8.84 -1.28
C ASN A 445 18.76 9.33 -1.51
N GLN A 446 17.78 8.81 -0.76
CA GLN A 446 16.38 9.24 -0.87
C GLN A 446 16.18 10.64 -0.26
N GLU A 447 16.83 10.94 0.86
CA GLU A 447 16.83 12.28 1.47
C GLU A 447 17.32 13.35 0.47
N ASN A 448 18.43 13.08 -0.22
CA ASN A 448 18.95 13.95 -1.28
C ASN A 448 17.98 14.11 -2.47
N SER A 449 17.24 13.07 -2.86
CA SER A 449 16.23 13.14 -3.93
C SER A 449 15.06 14.03 -3.55
N VAL A 450 14.56 13.91 -2.31
CA VAL A 450 13.42 14.69 -1.79
C VAL A 450 13.79 16.17 -1.65
N ASP A 451 14.96 16.47 -1.10
CA ASP A 451 15.45 17.85 -0.96
C ASP A 451 15.72 18.51 -2.31
N LYS A 452 16.32 17.77 -3.25
CA LYS A 452 16.54 18.24 -4.62
C LYS A 452 15.22 18.54 -5.32
N MET A 453 14.21 17.71 -5.09
CA MET A 453 12.87 17.94 -5.62
C MET A 453 12.24 19.21 -5.07
N GLU A 454 12.26 19.40 -3.76
CA GLU A 454 11.75 20.61 -3.12
C GLU A 454 12.45 21.86 -3.64
N LEU A 455 13.78 21.81 -3.77
CA LEU A 455 14.59 22.88 -4.34
C LEU A 455 14.15 23.20 -5.78
N ASN A 456 14.01 22.19 -6.64
CA ASN A 456 13.58 22.36 -8.02
C ASN A 456 12.16 22.93 -8.13
N LEU A 457 11.21 22.43 -7.32
CA LEU A 457 9.85 22.96 -7.27
C LEU A 457 9.83 24.43 -6.82
N ASN A 458 10.68 24.80 -5.86
CA ASN A 458 10.83 26.17 -5.38
C ASN A 458 11.51 27.10 -6.39
N GLN A 459 12.39 26.59 -7.24
CA GLN A 459 12.98 27.36 -8.34
C GLN A 459 11.96 27.58 -9.47
N LEU A 460 11.20 26.55 -9.82
CA LEU A 460 10.17 26.62 -10.87
C LEU A 460 9.02 27.55 -10.48
N SER A 461 8.58 27.53 -9.21
CA SER A 461 7.56 28.46 -8.73
C SER A 461 8.01 29.93 -8.83
N LYS A 462 9.30 30.21 -8.63
CA LYS A 462 9.89 31.55 -8.84
C LYS A 462 9.95 31.94 -10.31
N CYS A 463 10.28 31.00 -11.21
CA CYS A 463 10.28 31.25 -12.66
C CYS A 463 8.88 31.54 -13.22
N ILE A 464 7.84 30.86 -12.73
CA ILE A 464 6.44 31.09 -13.14
C ILE A 464 5.95 32.48 -12.68
N SER A 465 6.49 33.02 -11.59
CA SER A 465 6.19 34.38 -11.10
C SER A 465 6.98 35.50 -11.80
N CYS A 466 7.94 35.17 -12.67
CA CYS A 466 8.77 36.16 -13.35
C CYS A 466 8.03 36.74 -14.57
N GLN A 467 7.33 37.87 -14.37
CA GLN A 467 6.72 38.67 -15.45
C GLN A 467 7.73 39.22 -16.50
N GLN A 468 9.03 38.93 -16.37
CA GLN A 468 10.08 39.41 -17.28
C GLN A 468 10.53 38.39 -18.34
N CYS A 469 10.24 37.08 -18.22
CA CYS A 469 10.75 36.08 -19.17
C CYS A 469 9.76 35.67 -20.29
N GLY A 470 8.53 36.18 -20.28
CA GLY A 470 7.56 36.01 -21.39
C GLY A 470 7.17 34.56 -21.73
N THR A 471 7.60 33.57 -20.95
CA THR A 471 7.31 32.15 -21.17
C THR A 471 6.25 31.70 -20.19
N PHE A 472 4.98 31.92 -20.57
CA PHE A 472 3.85 31.26 -19.92
C PHE A 472 3.96 29.76 -20.26
N TRP A 473 4.20 28.91 -19.26
CA TRP A 473 4.06 27.46 -19.43
C TRP A 473 2.61 27.13 -19.14
N ASP A 474 1.77 27.10 -20.18
CA ASP A 474 0.32 26.86 -20.07
C ASP A 474 -0.05 25.38 -20.20
N GLY A 475 0.94 24.47 -20.24
CA GLY A 475 0.72 23.04 -20.45
C GLY A 475 0.06 22.68 -21.79
N SER A 476 -0.17 23.63 -22.70
CA SER A 476 -1.02 23.44 -23.90
C SER A 476 -0.25 23.11 -25.17
N LYS A 477 1.09 23.05 -25.12
CA LYS A 477 1.87 22.52 -26.24
C LYS A 477 1.58 21.03 -26.36
N LYS A 478 0.65 20.72 -27.29
CA LYS A 478 0.23 19.39 -27.74
C LYS A 478 1.29 18.34 -27.41
N ALA A 479 0.89 17.34 -26.64
CA ALA A 479 1.59 16.06 -26.60
C ALA A 479 1.97 15.72 -28.03
N VAL A 480 3.27 15.67 -28.31
CA VAL A 480 3.75 15.30 -29.63
C VAL A 480 3.27 13.87 -29.83
N GLU A 481 2.43 13.64 -30.84
CA GLU A 481 2.15 12.29 -31.33
C GLU A 481 3.49 11.69 -31.74
N HIS A 482 4.06 10.87 -30.87
CA HIS A 482 5.38 10.30 -31.09
C HIS A 482 5.26 9.05 -31.96
N ASP A 483 5.86 9.12 -33.15
CA ASP A 483 6.01 7.98 -34.03
C ASP A 483 7.03 7.01 -33.43
N TRP A 484 6.54 5.87 -32.95
CA TRP A 484 7.32 4.79 -32.36
C TRP A 484 8.03 3.92 -33.41
N ASN A 485 7.84 4.19 -34.71
CA ASN A 485 8.43 3.41 -35.79
C ASN A 485 9.67 4.07 -36.37
N ASP A 486 10.84 3.72 -35.84
CA ASP A 486 12.06 3.74 -36.65
C ASP A 486 11.99 2.58 -37.66
N LYS A 487 11.18 2.78 -38.72
CA LYS A 487 11.33 2.00 -39.93
C LYS A 487 12.66 2.41 -40.53
N ARG A 488 13.67 1.55 -40.32
CA ARG A 488 14.92 1.52 -41.10
C ARG A 488 14.61 1.76 -42.58
N THR A 489 14.82 2.98 -43.04
CA THR A 489 14.96 3.27 -44.46
C THR A 489 16.43 3.13 -44.81
N LYS A 490 16.72 1.96 -45.41
CA LYS A 490 17.84 1.55 -46.28
C LYS A 490 19.24 2.03 -45.95
#